data_AF-A0AAX7UAV8-F1
#
_entry.id   AF-A0AAX7UAV8-F1
#
_cell.length_a   1.000
_cell.length_b   1.000
_cell.length_c   1.000
_cell.angle_alpha   90.00
_cell.angle_beta   90.00
_cell.angle_gamma   90.00
#
_symmetry.space_group_name_H-M   'P 1'
#
loop_
_entity.id
_entity.type
_entity.pdbx_description
1 polymer ?
#
loop_
_entity_poly.entity_id
_entity_poly.type
_entity_poly.pdbx_seq_one_letter_code
_entity_poly.pdbx_strand_id
1 'polypeptide(L)' 'MKYRFEPHSLPFMAHVRSERSVCGGILIDPQWVLTAAHCKEFYNLKHFYNVEISFSCGKIS' A
#
# COMPACT_ATOMS: atom_id res chain seq x y z
N MET A 1 -2.70 22.53 -1.22
CA MET A 1 -1.36 22.43 -1.81
C MET A 1 -1.08 20.97 -2.15
N LYS A 2 -0.56 20.68 -3.35
CA LYS A 2 -0.04 19.36 -3.72
C LYS A 2 1.44 19.54 -4.02
N TYR A 3 2.29 18.79 -3.33
CA TYR A 3 3.73 18.78 -3.57
C TYR A 3 4.11 17.45 -4.21
N ARG A 4 4.98 17.50 -5.22
CA ARG A 4 5.53 16.30 -5.85
C ARG A 4 6.87 16.03 -5.20
N PHE A 5 7.01 14.84 -4.64
CA PHE A 5 8.29 14.39 -4.13
C PHE A 5 9.19 13.95 -5.28
N GLU A 6 10.49 14.14 -5.11
CA GLU A 6 11.48 13.56 -6.01
C GLU A 6 11.28 12.03 -6.07
N PRO A 7 11.32 11.40 -7.26
CA PRO A 7 11.16 9.96 -7.38
C PRO A 7 12.09 9.20 -6.43
N HIS A 8 11.60 8.13 -5.79
CA HIS A 8 12.35 7.30 -4.84
C HIS A 8 12.77 8.00 -3.52
N SER A 9 12.42 9.27 -3.30
CA SER A 9 12.73 9.96 -2.02
C SER A 9 11.95 9.43 -0.82
N LEU A 10 10.94 8.59 -1.04
CA LEU A 10 10.11 7.93 -0.02
C LEU A 10 10.08 6.41 -0.26
N PRO A 11 11.21 5.70 -0.07
CA PRO A 11 11.36 4.29 -0.46
C PRO A 11 10.47 3.34 0.36
N PHE A 12 10.00 3.78 1.53
CA PHE A 12 9.07 3.04 2.37
C PHE A 12 7.60 3.20 1.95
N MET A 13 7.29 4.09 1.01
CA MET A 13 5.91 4.35 0.59
C MET A 13 5.37 3.22 -0.28
N ALA A 14 4.35 2.54 0.24
CA ALA A 14 3.65 1.47 -0.45
C ALA A 14 2.31 1.95 -1.02
N HIS A 15 2.00 1.48 -2.21
CA HIS A 15 0.71 1.56 -2.85
C HIS A 15 -0.02 0.23 -2.61
N VAL A 16 -1.10 0.29 -1.84
CA VAL A 16 -1.89 -0.87 -1.41
C VAL A 16 -3.16 -0.89 -2.23
N ARG A 17 -3.28 -1.87 -3.12
CA ARG A 17 -4.41 -1.99 -4.04
C ARG A 17 -5.18 -3.27 -3.76
N SER A 18 -6.50 -3.13 -3.69
CA SER A 18 -7.44 -4.24 -3.77
C SER A 18 -8.32 -4.07 -5.02
N GLU A 19 -9.21 -5.02 -5.28
CA GLU A 19 -10.18 -4.90 -6.37
C GLU A 19 -11.13 -3.70 -6.21
N ARG A 20 -11.34 -3.22 -4.98
CA ARG A 20 -12.37 -2.23 -4.65
C ARG A 20 -11.83 -0.96 -4.01
N SER A 21 -10.61 -0.97 -3.49
CA SER A 21 -9.99 0.16 -2.80
C SER A 21 -8.55 0.39 -3.22
N VAL A 22 -8.13 1.66 -3.18
CA VAL A 22 -6.74 2.09 -3.36
C VAL A 22 -6.35 2.89 -2.12
N CYS A 23 -5.26 2.49 -1.49
CA CYS A 23 -4.74 3.09 -0.27
C CYS A 23 -3.22 3.25 -0.30
N GLY A 24 -2.71 4.03 0.64
CA GLY A 24 -1.29 4.09 0.97
C GLY A 24 -0.91 3.11 2.08
N GLY A 25 0.39 2.84 2.18
CA GLY A 25 0.98 2.09 3.29
C GLY A 25 2.46 2.44 3.48
N ILE A 26 3.04 1.91 4.55
CA ILE A 26 4.46 2.10 4.91
C ILE A 26 5.09 0.72 5.14
N LEU A 27 6.22 0.45 4.48
CA LEU A 27 7.04 -0.74 4.78
C LEU A 27 7.67 -0.59 6.17
N ILE A 28 7.32 -1.49 7.09
CA ILE A 28 7.88 -1.51 8.45
C ILE A 28 8.85 -2.67 8.66
N ASP A 29 8.81 -3.66 7.78
CA ASP A 29 9.67 -4.84 7.74
C ASP A 29 9.69 -5.39 6.31
N PRO A 30 10.74 -6.10 5.85
CA PRO A 30 10.80 -6.66 4.49
C PRO A 30 9.55 -7.43 4.02
N GLN A 31 8.76 -8.00 4.95
CA GLN A 31 7.54 -8.73 4.62
C GLN A 31 6.25 -8.06 5.12
N TRP A 32 6.33 -6.89 5.75
CA TRP A 32 5.16 -6.25 6.39
C TRP A 32 4.99 -4.79 6.01
N VAL A 33 3.79 -4.45 5.54
CA VAL A 33 3.34 -3.08 5.28
C VAL A 33 2.24 -2.70 6.27
N LEU A 34 2.44 -1.58 6.96
CA LEU A 34 1.43 -0.95 7.80
C LEU A 34 0.49 -0.09 6.95
N THR A 35 -0.82 -0.24 7.12
CA THR A 35 -1.87 0.55 6.44
C THR A 35 -3.06 0.79 7.36
N ALA A 36 -4.01 1.63 6.94
CA ALA A 36 -5.19 1.92 7.74
C ALA A 36 -6.15 0.72 7.76
N ALA A 37 -6.73 0.43 8.93
CA ALA A 37 -7.65 -0.70 9.09
C ALA A 37 -8.86 -0.63 8.14
N HIS A 38 -9.36 0.56 7.83
CA HIS A 38 -10.49 0.75 6.92
C HIS A 38 -10.15 0.51 5.44
N CYS A 39 -8.86 0.48 5.07
CA CYS A 39 -8.44 0.15 3.70
C CYS A 39 -8.68 -1.32 3.36
N LYS A 40 -8.68 -2.16 4.39
CA LYS A 40 -9.13 -3.55 4.34
C LYS A 40 -10.65 -3.51 4.36
N GLU A 41 -11.31 -3.65 3.21
CA GLU A 41 -12.77 -3.71 3.15
C GLU A 41 -13.25 -4.93 3.97
N PHE A 42 -13.81 -4.66 5.15
CA PHE A 42 -14.44 -5.65 6.01
C PHE A 42 -15.95 -5.77 5.74
N TYR A 43 -16.40 -5.45 4.52
CA TYR A 43 -17.79 -5.66 4.13
C TYR A 43 -18.00 -7.13 3.74
N ASN A 44 -18.41 -7.92 4.73
CA ASN A 44 -18.75 -9.35 4.68
C ASN A 44 -17.56 -10.33 4.58
N LEU A 45 -17.42 -11.12 5.64
CA LEU A 45 -16.30 -11.99 6.06
C LEU A 45 -16.01 -13.21 5.16
N LYS A 46 -16.06 -13.11 3.82
CA LYS A 46 -15.85 -14.31 2.96
C LYS A 46 -15.00 -14.16 1.70
N HIS A 47 -14.29 -13.06 1.47
CA HIS A 47 -13.25 -13.05 0.42
C HIS A 47 -11.89 -12.70 1.01
N PHE A 48 -10.97 -13.66 0.94
CA PHE A 48 -9.55 -13.38 0.91
C PHE A 48 -9.28 -12.68 -0.44
N TYR A 49 -9.42 -11.35 -0.47
CA TYR A 49 -9.01 -10.58 -1.65
C TYR A 49 -7.48 -10.60 -1.73
N ASN A 50 -6.97 -10.77 -2.95
CA ASN A 50 -5.56 -10.53 -3.22
C ASN A 50 -5.28 -9.05 -2.98
N VAL A 51 -4.43 -8.74 -2.01
CA VAL A 51 -3.91 -7.38 -1.81
C VAL A 51 -2.61 -7.29 -2.59
N GLU A 52 -2.59 -6.43 -3.59
CA GLU A 52 -1.37 -6.13 -4.33
C GLU A 52 -0.65 -4.97 -3.65
N ILE A 53 0.58 -5.21 -3.23
CA ILE A 53 1.46 -4.19 -2.67
C ILE A 53 2.48 -3.85 -3.76
N SER A 54 2.41 -2.63 -4.26
CA SER A 54 3.40 -2.06 -5.17
C SER A 54 4.13 -0.93 -4.48
N PHE A 55 5.43 -0.80 -4.69
CA PHE A 55 6.18 0.35 -4.19
C PHE A 55 6.27 1.37 -5.31
N SER A 56 5.83 2.59 -5.03
CA SER A 56 5.80 3.64 -6.05
C SER A 56 7.24 4.06 -6.33
N CYS A 57 7.72 3.68 -7.52
CA CYS A 57 9.08 3.97 -8.01
C CYS A 57 10.18 3.21 -7.25
N GLY A 58 10.45 1.96 -7.68
CA GLY A 58 11.57 1.13 -7.22
C GLY A 58 11.13 -0.24 -6.75
N LYS A 59 11.62 -1.31 -7.39
CA LYS A 59 11.56 -2.65 -6.78
C LYS A 59 12.42 -2.58 -5.51
N ILE A 60 11.86 -2.97 -4.37
CA ILE A 60 12.70 -3.31 -3.22
C ILE A 60 13.43 -4.59 -3.64
N SER A 61 14.72 -4.47 -3.93
CA SER A 61 15.63 -5.59 -4.12
C SER A 61 15.92 -6.28 -2.79
#